data_AF-A0A0W0V0R1-F1
#
_entry.id   AF-A0A0W0V0R1-F1
#
_cell.length_a   1.000
_cell.length_b   1.000
_cell.length_c   1.000
_cell.angle_alpha   90.00
_cell.angle_beta   90.00
_cell.angle_gamma   90.00
#
_symmetry.space_group_name_H-M   'P 1'
#
loop_
_entity.id
_entity.type
_entity.pdbx_description
1 polymer ?
#
loop_
_entity_poly.entity_id
_entity_poly.type
_entity_poly.pdbx_seq_one_letter_code
_entity_poly.pdbx_strand_id
1 'polypeptide(L)' 'MPYRLFAERLNKELDAIGMPSRSEDRIEAFAKLVKTPKFKAEAFINGVALPDQKLLNVIADELEVNADWLIGKSEQKKRA' A
#
# COMPACT_ATOMS: atom_id res chain seq x y z
N MET A 1 -14.86 -6.34 2.19
CA MET A 1 -13.42 -6.40 1.92
C MET A 1 -12.69 -6.61 3.25
N PRO A 2 -12.05 -7.78 3.45
CA PRO A 2 -11.40 -8.11 4.73
C PRO A 2 -10.21 -7.20 5.06
N TYR A 3 -9.57 -6.58 4.04
CA TYR A 3 -8.40 -5.72 4.21
C TYR A 3 -8.68 -4.25 3.88
N ARG A 4 -9.89 -3.79 4.18
CA ARG A 4 -10.32 -2.42 3.86
C ARG A 4 -9.43 -1.36 4.52
N LEU A 5 -9.06 -1.57 5.78
CA LEU A 5 -8.19 -0.64 6.51
C LEU A 5 -6.80 -0.50 5.87
N PHE A 6 -6.24 -1.62 5.39
CA PHE A 6 -4.97 -1.62 4.66
C PHE A 6 -5.08 -0.84 3.35
N ALA A 7 -6.12 -1.12 2.56
CA ALA A 7 -6.39 -0.38 1.34
C ALA A 7 -6.56 1.11 1.61
N GLU A 8 -7.33 1.50 2.63
CA GLU A 8 -7.54 2.92 2.96
C GLU A 8 -6.24 3.62 3.36
N ARG A 9 -5.42 3.01 4.23
CA ARG A 9 -4.13 3.56 4.64
C ARG A 9 -3.17 3.66 3.47
N LEU A 10 -3.05 2.59 2.67
CA LEU A 10 -2.23 2.57 1.46
C LEU A 10 -2.66 3.67 0.48
N ASN A 11 -3.95 3.74 0.15
CA ASN A 11 -4.46 4.78 -0.74
C ASN A 11 -4.18 6.18 -0.17
N LYS A 12 -4.36 6.40 1.13
CA LYS A 12 -4.05 7.71 1.73
C LYS A 12 -2.58 8.11 1.54
N GLU A 13 -1.64 7.18 1.72
CA GLU A 13 -0.22 7.47 1.49
C GLU A 13 0.11 7.66 0.00
N LEU A 14 -0.50 6.86 -0.88
CA LEU A 14 -0.35 7.04 -2.32
C LEU A 14 -0.91 8.40 -2.79
N ASP A 15 -1.99 8.87 -2.18
CA ASP A 15 -2.55 10.20 -2.46
C ASP A 15 -1.62 11.31 -1.96
N ALA A 16 -1.01 11.12 -0.78
CA ALA A 16 -0.06 12.07 -0.20
C ALA A 16 1.21 12.27 -1.04
N ILE A 17 1.67 11.25 -1.77
CA ILE A 17 2.79 11.36 -2.73
C ILE A 17 2.35 11.90 -4.11
N GLY A 18 1.08 12.28 -4.26
CA GLY A 18 0.55 12.83 -5.50
C GLY A 18 0.28 11.79 -6.58
N MET A 19 -0.07 10.54 -6.22
CA MET A 19 -0.45 9.57 -7.24
C MET A 19 -1.68 10.02 -8.03
N PRO A 20 -1.74 9.66 -9.31
CA PRO A 20 -2.86 10.01 -10.17
C PRO A 20 -4.17 9.43 -9.64
N SER A 21 -5.26 10.20 -9.76
CA SER A 21 -6.60 9.76 -9.34
C SER A 21 -7.18 8.64 -10.21
N ARG A 22 -6.59 8.40 -11.38
CA ARG A 22 -7.01 7.34 -12.30
C ARG A 22 -6.51 6.00 -11.78
N SER A 23 -7.44 5.07 -11.56
CA SER A 23 -7.14 3.77 -10.94
C SER A 23 -6.03 3.00 -11.67
N GLU A 24 -6.06 2.97 -13.00
CA GLU A 24 -5.04 2.27 -13.80
C GLU A 24 -3.64 2.87 -13.62
N ASP A 25 -3.49 4.19 -13.82
CA ASP A 25 -2.21 4.89 -13.61
C ASP A 25 -1.70 4.74 -12.17
N ARG A 26 -2.60 4.77 -11.18
CA ARG A 26 -2.26 4.56 -9.77
C ARG A 26 -1.70 3.16 -9.54
N ILE A 27 -2.37 2.14 -10.09
CA ILE A 27 -1.92 0.74 -10.01
C ILE A 27 -0.55 0.60 -10.67
N GLU A 28 -0.33 1.21 -11.84
CA GLU A 28 0.97 1.18 -12.52
C GLU A 28 2.08 1.85 -11.74
N ALA A 29 1.81 3.05 -11.22
CA ALA A 29 2.78 3.83 -10.48
C ALA A 29 3.14 3.11 -9.16
N PHE A 30 2.15 2.54 -8.47
CA PHE A 30 2.38 1.73 -7.27
C PHE A 30 3.14 0.45 -7.58
N ALA A 31 2.74 -0.26 -8.64
CA ALA A 31 3.44 -1.45 -9.12
C ALA A 31 4.93 -1.18 -9.39
N LYS A 32 5.26 -0.03 -10.01
CA LYS A 32 6.64 0.39 -10.27
C LYS A 32 7.40 0.73 -8.99
N LEU A 33 6.77 1.45 -8.07
CA LEU A 33 7.36 1.85 -6.78
C LEU A 33 7.79 0.62 -5.96
N VAL A 34 6.85 -0.32 -5.75
CA VAL A 34 7.10 -1.50 -4.91
C VAL A 34 7.59 -2.72 -5.69
N LYS A 35 7.95 -2.53 -6.96
CA LYS A 35 8.43 -3.56 -7.91
C LYS A 35 7.54 -4.82 -7.91
N THR A 36 6.23 -4.63 -7.93
CA THR A 36 5.24 -5.72 -7.90
C THR A 36 4.40 -5.72 -9.19
N PRO A 37 3.79 -6.85 -9.59
CA PRO A 37 2.92 -6.88 -10.75
C PRO A 37 1.66 -6.02 -10.57
N LYS A 38 1.13 -5.44 -11.67
CA LYS A 38 -0.10 -4.62 -11.67
C LYS A 38 -1.29 -5.33 -10.99
N PHE A 39 -1.49 -6.62 -11.27
CA PHE A 39 -2.59 -7.37 -10.67
C PHE A 39 -2.47 -7.49 -9.13
N LYS A 40 -1.25 -7.58 -8.59
CA LYS A 40 -1.03 -7.58 -7.14
C LYS A 40 -1.27 -6.19 -6.56
N ALA A 41 -0.71 -5.17 -7.20
CA ALA A 41 -0.92 -3.77 -6.84
C ALA A 41 -2.43 -3.42 -6.77
N GLU A 42 -3.20 -3.82 -7.77
CA GLU A 42 -4.65 -3.66 -7.80
C GLU A 42 -5.33 -4.38 -6.64
N ALA A 43 -4.97 -5.64 -6.37
CA ALA A 43 -5.52 -6.39 -5.26
C ALA A 43 -5.24 -5.72 -3.90
N PHE A 44 -4.08 -5.07 -3.76
CA PHE A 44 -3.69 -4.34 -2.54
C PHE A 44 -4.45 -3.02 -2.40
N ILE A 45 -4.50 -2.22 -3.47
CA ILE A 45 -5.22 -0.94 -3.53
C ILE A 45 -6.72 -1.14 -3.28
N ASN A 46 -7.29 -2.24 -3.75
CA ASN A 46 -8.69 -2.60 -3.51
C ASN A 46 -8.92 -3.36 -2.19
N GLY A 47 -7.86 -3.70 -1.44
CA GLY A 47 -8.00 -4.45 -0.18
C GLY A 47 -8.57 -5.87 -0.35
N VAL A 48 -8.33 -6.45 -1.52
CA VAL A 48 -8.69 -7.83 -1.88
C VAL A 48 -7.67 -8.80 -1.30
N ALA A 49 -6.39 -8.43 -1.31
CA ALA A 49 -5.29 -9.23 -0.79
C ALA A 49 -4.36 -8.39 0.10
N LEU A 50 -3.56 -9.07 0.92
CA LEU A 50 -2.43 -8.47 1.62
C LEU A 50 -1.11 -8.89 0.98
N PRO A 51 -0.10 -8.00 0.96
CA PRO A 51 1.24 -8.35 0.54
C PRO A 51 1.90 -9.31 1.53
N ASP A 52 2.77 -10.20 1.04
CA ASP A 52 3.63 -11.03 1.87
C ASP A 52 4.53 -10.19 2.77
N GLN A 53 5.02 -10.74 3.89
CA GLN A 53 5.79 -9.99 4.88
C GLN A 53 7.02 -9.26 4.30
N LYS A 54 7.69 -9.84 3.29
CA LYS A 54 8.77 -9.16 2.56
C LYS A 54 8.26 -7.94 1.79
N LEU A 55 7.20 -8.12 1.01
CA LEU A 55 6.63 -7.06 0.19
C LEU A 55 5.99 -5.98 1.07
N LEU A 56 5.36 -6.35 2.17
CA LEU A 56 4.80 -5.44 3.15
C LEU A 56 5.89 -4.54 3.75
N ASN A 57 7.06 -5.10 4.08
CA ASN A 57 8.19 -4.30 4.54
C ASN A 57 8.71 -3.36 3.46
N VAL A 58 8.78 -3.80 2.19
CA VAL A 58 9.17 -2.93 1.07
C VAL A 58 8.18 -1.78 0.90
N ILE A 59 6.87 -2.07 0.87
CA ILE A 59 5.84 -1.03 0.77
C ILE A 59 5.95 -0.05 1.94
N ALA A 60 6.14 -0.57 3.16
CA ALA A 60 6.31 0.24 4.34
C ALA A 60 7.56 1.13 4.27
N ASP A 61 8.66 0.63 3.74
CA ASP A 61 9.92 1.37 3.54
C ASP A 61 9.76 2.47 2.49
N GLU A 62 9.19 2.15 1.32
CA GLU A 62 8.96 3.11 0.24
C GLU A 62 7.98 4.23 0.62
N LEU A 63 7.03 3.93 1.51
CA LEU A 63 6.07 4.91 2.05
C LEU A 63 6.57 5.56 3.35
N GLU A 64 7.74 5.18 3.86
CA GLU A 64 8.30 5.63 5.15
C GLU A 64 7.32 5.47 6.33
N VAL A 65 6.57 4.37 6.35
CA VAL A 65 5.59 4.01 7.39
C VAL A 65 5.93 2.67 8.04
N ASN A 66 5.20 2.35 9.11
CA ASN A 66 5.28 1.07 9.78
C ASN A 66 4.40 0.01 9.05
N ALA A 67 4.98 -1.18 8.81
CA ALA A 67 4.31 -2.31 8.17
C ALA A 67 3.05 -2.78 8.91
N ASP A 68 3.13 -2.91 10.25
CA ASP A 68 2.01 -3.27 11.11
C ASP A 68 0.94 -2.18 11.14
N TRP A 69 1.34 -0.91 11.05
CA TRP A 69 0.37 0.17 10.85
C TRP A 69 -0.29 0.08 9.49
N LEU A 70 0.45 -0.23 8.42
CA LEU A 70 -0.16 -0.31 7.10
C LEU A 70 -1.28 -1.36 7.06
N ILE A 71 -1.10 -2.51 7.73
CA ILE A 71 -2.13 -3.56 7.82
C ILE A 71 -3.13 -3.39 8.97
N GLY A 72 -3.02 -2.33 9.78
CA GLY A 72 -3.93 -2.07 10.89
C GLY A 72 -3.67 -2.86 12.17
N LYS A 73 -2.54 -3.57 12.28
CA LYS A 73 -2.08 -4.23 13.50
C LYS A 73 -1.46 -3.26 14.53
N SER A 74 -1.09 -2.06 14.10
CA SER A 74 -0.54 -1.02 14.96
C SER A 74 -1.14 0.36 14.66
N GLU A 75 -1.14 1.21 15.68
CA GLU A 75 -1.56 2.62 15.57
C GLU A 75 -0.38 3.56 15.31
N GLN A 76 0.86 3.10 15.51
CA GLN A 76 2.07 3.86 15.25
C GLN A 76 2.41 3.92 13.77
N LYS A 77 2.10 5.05 13.12
CA LYS A 77 2.35 5.26 11.67
C LYS A 77 3.82 5.22 11.29
N LYS A 78 4.70 5.84 12.08
CA LYS A 78 6.15 5.89 11.80
C LYS A 78 6.87 4.89 12.66
N ARG A 79 7.92 4.27 12.13
CA ARG A 79 8.91 3.56 12.98
C ARG A 79 9.65 4.66 13.75
N ALA A 80 9.42 4.71 15.07
CA ALA A 80 10.13 5.61 15.98
C ALA A 80 11.56 5.10 16.22
#